data_AF-A0A7X2PMX0-F1
#
_entry.id   AF-A0A7X2PMX0-F1
#
_cell.length_a   1.000
_cell.length_b   1.000
_cell.length_c   1.000
_cell.angle_alpha   90.00
_cell.angle_beta   90.00
_cell.angle_gamma   90.00
#
_symmetry.space_group_name_H-M   'P 1'
#
loop_
_entity.id
_entity.type
_entity.pdbx_description
1 polymer ?
#
loop_
_entity_poly.entity_id
_entity_poly.type
_entity_poly.pdbx_seq_one_letter_code
_entity_poly.pdbx_strand_id
1 'polypeptide(L)'
;MKWRAVLASLLLAGCGKYAEFQLPPAQGEPRNIRWVWDPRPGPVLTRGPAGAFDSVDALNPSIAKTAVGYINLYSGWDGKVWRTGLATSKDGIAWEKTGPILVPGPASWEGNYIAANGAVHENNYYYQAGNPPQIGLALAFKDKLPDPVLKNGPRGAWDERGVADPYVIKTVGKLYMFFLGQDRARRQRLGVAESSDGVHWTKSMQNPILELGPVGAFDENGLGEPAVWPQFGKWWMLYTGRDKKEWRRIGLAVSTDGINWKRVGEKALLDVGEGWNSRVVCDPEIEVQTDGTVRVWFGGGDRPEPAENLHGQIGVGVLRPEPVSN
;
A
#
# COMPACT_ATOMS: atom_id res chain seq x y z
N MET A 1 31.21 52.72 26.05
CA MET A 1 31.38 51.25 25.94
C MET A 1 30.09 50.68 25.35
N LYS A 2 30.01 50.47 24.03
CA LYS A 2 28.80 50.00 23.33
C LYS A 2 28.93 48.48 23.12
N TRP A 3 28.10 47.70 23.79
CA TRP A 3 27.98 46.26 23.51
C TRP A 3 27.04 46.07 22.32
N ARG A 4 27.55 45.49 21.23
CA ARG A 4 26.74 44.95 20.14
C ARG A 4 26.44 43.49 20.49
N ALA A 5 25.17 43.18 20.72
CA ALA A 5 24.70 41.80 20.76
C ALA A 5 24.70 41.27 19.31
N VAL A 6 25.51 40.25 19.05
CA VAL A 6 25.41 39.45 17.83
C VAL A 6 24.34 38.39 18.09
N LEU A 7 23.16 38.52 17.49
CA LEU A 7 22.24 37.40 17.37
C LEU A 7 22.84 36.42 16.35
N ALA A 8 23.35 35.30 16.83
CA ALA A 8 23.65 34.16 15.98
C ALA A 8 22.35 33.38 15.73
N SER A 9 21.77 33.57 14.55
CA SER A 9 20.72 32.70 14.01
C SER A 9 21.36 31.37 13.62
N LEU A 10 21.21 30.37 14.50
CA LEU A 10 21.48 28.97 14.18
C LEU A 10 20.38 28.47 13.23
N LEU A 11 20.62 28.56 11.93
CA LEU A 11 19.91 27.75 10.94
C LEU A 11 20.36 26.30 11.12
N LEU A 12 19.63 25.54 11.93
CA LEU A 12 19.70 24.08 11.89
C LEU A 12 19.05 23.61 10.58
N ALA A 13 19.84 23.56 9.51
CA ALA A 13 19.55 22.72 8.36
C ALA A 13 19.72 21.26 8.78
N GLY A 14 18.83 20.78 9.66
CA GLY A 14 18.69 19.35 9.90
C GLY A 14 18.09 18.75 8.66
N CYS A 15 18.81 17.84 8.00
CA CYS A 15 18.26 16.88 7.04
C CYS A 15 17.24 15.99 7.78
N GLY A 16 16.06 16.55 8.06
CA GLY A 16 15.05 15.95 8.91
C GLY A 16 14.49 14.73 8.21
N LYS A 17 14.77 13.54 8.73
CA LYS A 17 14.05 12.31 8.35
C LYS A 17 12.58 12.36 8.77
N TYR A 18 12.21 13.37 9.57
CA TYR A 18 10.89 13.58 10.12
C TYR A 18 10.47 15.05 9.99
N ALA A 19 9.19 15.30 9.74
CA ALA A 19 8.59 16.63 9.73
C ALA A 19 7.12 16.57 10.15
N GLU A 20 6.58 17.72 10.55
CA GLU A 20 5.14 17.93 10.67
C GLU A 20 4.59 18.39 9.32
N PHE A 21 3.62 17.65 8.81
CA PHE A 21 2.86 18.01 7.62
C PHE A 21 1.49 17.35 7.66
N GLN A 22 0.63 17.79 6.76
CA GLN A 22 -0.66 17.18 6.46
C GLN A 22 -0.88 17.24 4.95
N LEU A 23 -1.75 16.37 4.44
CA LEU A 23 -2.21 16.46 3.05
C LEU A 23 -3.03 17.75 2.86
N PRO A 24 -3.02 18.35 1.66
CA PRO A 24 -3.91 19.44 1.33
C PRO A 24 -5.38 18.98 1.38
N PRO A 25 -6.35 19.91 1.44
CA PRO A 25 -7.76 19.57 1.34
C PRO A 25 -8.04 18.68 0.13
N ALA A 26 -8.79 17.59 0.36
CA ALA A 26 -9.16 16.68 -0.71
C ALA A 26 -10.10 17.36 -1.70
N GLN A 27 -10.04 16.92 -2.96
CA GLN A 27 -10.82 17.49 -4.05
C GLN A 27 -12.31 17.12 -3.98
N GLY A 28 -13.14 17.98 -4.55
CA GLY A 28 -14.58 17.79 -4.71
C GLY A 28 -15.41 18.32 -3.54
N GLU A 29 -16.69 18.57 -3.81
CA GLU A 29 -17.63 19.03 -2.78
C GLU A 29 -17.95 17.93 -1.77
N PRO A 30 -17.97 18.24 -0.45
CA PRO A 30 -18.39 17.30 0.57
C PRO A 30 -19.76 16.70 0.28
N ARG A 31 -19.84 15.36 0.30
CA ARG A 31 -21.10 14.61 0.21
C ARG A 31 -21.21 13.63 1.38
N ASN A 32 -22.43 13.48 1.90
CA ASN A 32 -22.73 12.42 2.86
C ASN A 32 -23.05 11.14 2.09
N ILE A 33 -22.09 10.24 2.02
CA ILE A 33 -22.19 8.99 1.28
C ILE A 33 -21.80 7.79 2.13
N ARG A 34 -22.29 6.63 1.73
CA ARG A 34 -21.73 5.33 2.10
C ARG A 34 -21.14 4.69 0.85
N TRP A 35 -20.08 3.92 1.03
CA TRP A 35 -19.52 3.11 -0.04
C TRP A 35 -20.16 1.72 -0.01
N VAL A 36 -20.61 1.24 -1.16
CA VAL A 36 -21.16 -0.10 -1.33
C VAL A 36 -20.23 -0.90 -2.22
N TRP A 37 -19.78 -2.03 -1.70
CA TRP A 37 -18.88 -2.94 -2.40
C TRP A 37 -19.63 -3.95 -3.26
N ASP A 38 -19.17 -4.11 -4.51
CA ASP A 38 -19.67 -5.07 -5.48
C ASP A 38 -18.50 -5.83 -6.12
N PRO A 39 -18.12 -7.00 -5.57
CA PRO A 39 -17.02 -7.82 -6.09
C PRO A 39 -17.45 -8.61 -7.32
N ARG A 40 -16.52 -8.84 -8.25
CA ARG A 40 -16.68 -9.93 -9.21
C ARG A 40 -16.45 -11.28 -8.52
N PRO A 41 -17.18 -12.35 -8.90
CA PRO A 41 -17.08 -13.64 -8.22
C PRO A 41 -15.71 -14.32 -8.35
N GLY A 42 -15.06 -14.20 -9.51
CA GLY A 42 -13.83 -14.92 -9.84
C GLY A 42 -12.60 -14.02 -9.87
N PRO A 43 -11.39 -14.62 -9.74
CA PRO A 43 -10.15 -13.90 -9.95
C PRO A 43 -10.02 -13.46 -11.42
N VAL A 44 -9.37 -12.31 -11.62
CA VAL A 44 -9.03 -11.76 -12.94
C VAL A 44 -7.58 -12.05 -13.33
N LEU A 45 -6.71 -12.33 -12.35
CA LEU A 45 -5.36 -12.84 -12.58
C LEU A 45 -5.12 -14.01 -11.61
N THR A 46 -4.97 -15.21 -12.17
CA THR A 46 -4.82 -16.47 -11.44
C THR A 46 -3.35 -16.81 -11.21
N ARG A 47 -3.05 -17.88 -10.48
CA ARG A 47 -1.67 -18.39 -10.31
C ARG A 47 -1.08 -18.90 -11.63
N GLY A 48 0.24 -18.87 -11.74
CA GLY A 48 0.94 -19.52 -12.85
C GLY A 48 0.88 -21.05 -12.78
N PRO A 49 1.23 -21.75 -13.88
CA PRO A 49 1.34 -23.20 -13.88
C PRO A 49 2.44 -23.67 -12.91
N ALA A 50 2.42 -24.96 -12.55
CA ALA A 50 3.44 -25.55 -11.68
C ALA A 50 4.87 -25.25 -12.17
N GLY A 51 5.73 -24.77 -11.26
CA GLY A 51 7.09 -24.36 -11.57
C GLY A 51 7.25 -22.91 -12.06
N ALA A 52 6.15 -22.19 -12.33
CA ALA A 52 6.19 -20.76 -12.57
C ALA A 52 6.57 -19.98 -11.30
N PHE A 53 7.07 -18.76 -11.50
CA PHE A 53 7.53 -17.89 -10.41
C PHE A 53 6.42 -17.44 -9.45
N ASP A 54 5.17 -17.54 -9.90
CA ASP A 54 3.92 -17.17 -9.24
C ASP A 54 2.96 -18.39 -9.14
N SER A 55 3.53 -19.59 -9.06
CA SER A 55 2.79 -20.87 -9.05
C SER A 55 2.06 -21.15 -7.73
N VAL A 56 2.48 -20.51 -6.63
CA VAL A 56 1.85 -20.68 -5.32
C VAL A 56 0.95 -19.50 -4.98
N ASP A 57 1.43 -18.27 -5.18
CA ASP A 57 0.66 -17.04 -5.00
C ASP A 57 0.92 -16.03 -6.13
N ALA A 58 -0.14 -15.34 -6.55
CA ALA A 58 -0.12 -14.17 -7.42
C ALA A 58 -0.99 -13.06 -6.78
N LEU A 59 -0.36 -12.11 -6.09
CA LEU A 59 -1.00 -11.14 -5.17
C LEU A 59 -0.46 -9.72 -5.35
N ASN A 60 -0.84 -8.80 -4.45
CA ASN A 60 -0.34 -7.42 -4.37
C ASN A 60 -0.33 -6.72 -5.73
N PRO A 61 -1.52 -6.52 -6.35
CA PRO A 61 -1.61 -5.81 -7.61
C PRO A 61 -1.06 -4.39 -7.43
N SER A 62 -0.28 -3.93 -8.41
CA SER A 62 0.18 -2.55 -8.46
C SER A 62 -0.01 -2.03 -9.86
N ILE A 63 -1.12 -1.32 -10.07
CA ILE A 63 -1.72 -1.11 -11.38
C ILE A 63 -1.61 0.34 -11.79
N ALA A 64 -1.15 0.57 -13.02
CA ALA A 64 -1.13 1.89 -13.62
C ALA A 64 -1.83 1.87 -14.97
N LYS A 65 -2.64 2.91 -15.20
CA LYS A 65 -3.25 3.18 -16.50
C LYS A 65 -2.22 3.74 -17.46
N THR A 66 -2.25 3.26 -18.70
CA THR A 66 -1.39 3.69 -19.80
C THR A 66 -2.25 4.19 -20.97
N ALA A 67 -1.60 4.72 -22.01
CA ALA A 67 -2.30 5.15 -23.23
C ALA A 67 -3.01 4.00 -23.98
N VAL A 68 -2.61 2.75 -23.75
CA VAL A 68 -3.08 1.57 -24.50
C VAL A 68 -3.80 0.54 -23.63
N GLY A 69 -4.04 0.85 -22.35
CA GLY A 69 -4.62 -0.07 -21.38
C GLY A 69 -4.02 0.10 -19.99
N TYR A 70 -3.57 -0.99 -19.39
CA TYR A 70 -3.05 -1.06 -18.03
C TYR A 70 -1.82 -1.96 -17.96
N ILE A 71 -0.94 -1.64 -17.02
CA ILE A 71 0.10 -2.54 -16.51
C ILE A 71 -0.25 -2.95 -15.08
N ASN A 72 0.18 -4.14 -14.67
CA ASN A 72 0.13 -4.63 -13.30
C ASN A 72 1.49 -5.20 -12.91
N LEU A 73 2.14 -4.58 -11.93
CA LEU A 73 3.35 -5.08 -11.29
C LEU A 73 2.95 -5.89 -10.05
N TYR A 74 2.62 -7.15 -10.27
CA TYR A 74 2.07 -8.05 -9.24
C TYR A 74 3.16 -8.89 -8.57
N SER A 75 2.88 -9.39 -7.37
CA SER A 75 3.80 -10.23 -6.60
C SER A 75 3.57 -11.71 -6.89
N GLY A 76 4.64 -12.42 -7.25
CA GLY A 76 4.65 -13.86 -7.49
C GLY A 76 5.49 -14.61 -6.47
N TRP A 77 4.92 -15.67 -5.89
CA TRP A 77 5.59 -16.63 -5.02
C TRP A 77 5.59 -18.02 -5.62
N ASP A 78 6.75 -18.67 -5.63
CA ASP A 78 6.94 -20.04 -6.15
C ASP A 78 7.15 -21.09 -5.05
N GLY A 79 6.94 -20.72 -3.78
CA GLY A 79 7.29 -21.56 -2.63
C GLY A 79 8.68 -21.26 -2.05
N LYS A 80 9.45 -20.33 -2.65
CA LYS A 80 10.83 -20.02 -2.21
C LYS A 80 11.17 -18.53 -2.20
N VAL A 81 10.79 -17.79 -3.23
CA VAL A 81 11.18 -16.38 -3.39
C VAL A 81 10.05 -15.51 -3.98
N TRP A 82 9.86 -14.34 -3.39
CA TRP A 82 8.93 -13.32 -3.87
C TRP A 82 9.59 -12.46 -4.95
N ARG A 83 8.93 -12.33 -6.10
CA ARG A 83 9.40 -11.55 -7.25
C ARG A 83 8.25 -10.73 -7.82
N THR A 84 8.56 -9.60 -8.45
CA THR A 84 7.55 -8.81 -9.18
C THR A 84 7.42 -9.32 -10.61
N GLY A 85 6.21 -9.70 -10.99
CA GLY A 85 5.78 -10.00 -12.35
C GLY A 85 5.20 -8.79 -13.06
N LEU A 86 5.28 -8.79 -14.39
CA LEU A 86 4.53 -7.86 -15.24
C LEU A 86 3.35 -8.57 -15.91
N ALA A 87 2.18 -7.96 -15.84
CA ALA A 87 1.04 -8.28 -16.70
C ALA A 87 0.49 -7.02 -17.37
N THR A 88 -0.05 -7.17 -18.59
CA THR A 88 -0.70 -6.09 -19.34
C THR A 88 -2.16 -6.41 -19.59
N SER A 89 -3.01 -5.38 -19.67
CA SER A 89 -4.42 -5.55 -19.98
C SER A 89 -4.95 -4.36 -20.78
N LYS A 90 -5.93 -4.57 -21.67
CA LYS A 90 -6.62 -3.45 -22.33
C LYS A 90 -7.73 -2.83 -21.46
N ASP A 91 -8.34 -3.63 -20.60
CA ASP A 91 -9.55 -3.26 -19.85
C ASP A 91 -9.37 -3.30 -18.32
N GLY A 92 -8.24 -3.81 -17.84
CA GLY A 92 -7.94 -4.01 -16.42
C GLY A 92 -8.55 -5.30 -15.86
N ILE A 93 -9.05 -6.20 -16.72
CA ILE A 93 -9.72 -7.45 -16.34
C ILE A 93 -9.02 -8.62 -17.00
N ALA A 94 -8.86 -8.61 -18.31
CA ALA A 94 -8.16 -9.68 -19.03
C ALA A 94 -6.66 -9.38 -19.03
N TRP A 95 -5.89 -10.14 -18.27
CA TRP A 95 -4.45 -9.92 -18.07
C TRP A 95 -3.61 -10.92 -18.88
N GLU A 96 -2.62 -10.40 -19.60
CA GLU A 96 -1.57 -11.17 -20.26
C GLU A 96 -0.28 -11.04 -19.45
N LYS A 97 0.24 -12.15 -18.93
CA LYS A 97 1.46 -12.20 -18.11
C LYS A 97 2.70 -12.32 -18.99
N THR A 98 3.73 -11.55 -18.69
CA THR A 98 5.04 -11.65 -19.37
C THR A 98 6.06 -12.48 -18.58
N GLY A 99 6.08 -12.34 -17.25
CA GLY A 99 7.04 -13.01 -16.37
C GLY A 99 7.62 -12.09 -15.30
N PRO A 100 8.59 -12.55 -14.49
CA PRO A 100 9.21 -11.74 -13.46
C PRO A 100 10.10 -10.66 -14.09
N ILE A 101 9.90 -9.41 -13.69
CA ILE A 101 10.71 -8.25 -14.12
C ILE A 101 11.61 -7.72 -13.00
N LEU A 102 11.31 -8.06 -11.75
CA LEU A 102 12.13 -7.70 -10.59
C LEU A 102 12.36 -8.91 -9.71
N VAL A 103 13.62 -9.16 -9.35
CA VAL A 103 14.05 -10.28 -8.49
C VAL A 103 14.97 -9.78 -7.38
N PRO A 104 15.00 -10.39 -6.18
CA PRO A 104 15.91 -9.95 -5.12
C PRO A 104 17.38 -9.98 -5.55
N GLY A 105 18.19 -9.05 -5.05
CA GLY A 105 19.65 -9.03 -5.24
C GLY A 105 20.39 -9.57 -4.00
N PRO A 106 20.86 -10.82 -3.98
CA PRO A 106 21.48 -11.41 -2.78
C PRO A 106 22.76 -10.71 -2.31
N ALA A 107 23.44 -10.00 -3.21
CA ALA A 107 24.64 -9.21 -2.90
C ALA A 107 24.33 -7.76 -2.51
N SER A 108 23.05 -7.33 -2.54
CA SER A 108 22.60 -6.00 -2.15
C SER A 108 21.91 -6.04 -0.77
N TRP A 109 21.43 -4.89 -0.30
CA TRP A 109 20.63 -4.79 0.92
C TRP A 109 19.32 -5.61 0.87
N GLU A 110 18.85 -5.96 -0.33
CA GLU A 110 17.58 -6.65 -0.56
C GLU A 110 17.60 -8.09 -0.03
N GLY A 111 18.78 -8.71 -0.02
CA GLY A 111 18.93 -10.13 0.26
C GLY A 111 18.32 -11.01 -0.84
N ASN A 112 17.89 -12.21 -0.47
CA ASN A 112 17.50 -13.25 -1.43
C ASN A 112 16.01 -13.64 -1.39
N TYR A 113 15.18 -12.96 -0.59
CA TYR A 113 13.83 -13.42 -0.29
C TYR A 113 12.71 -12.64 -0.99
N ILE A 114 12.80 -11.30 -1.06
CA ILE A 114 11.70 -10.47 -1.59
C ILE A 114 12.20 -9.23 -2.34
N ALA A 115 11.59 -9.01 -3.50
CA ALA A 115 11.58 -7.77 -4.26
C ALA A 115 10.21 -7.70 -4.95
N ALA A 116 9.18 -7.41 -4.14
CA ALA A 116 7.77 -7.48 -4.49
C ALA A 116 6.97 -6.57 -3.54
N ASN A 117 5.64 -6.65 -3.55
CA ASN A 117 4.72 -5.87 -2.74
C ASN A 117 5.01 -4.35 -2.79
N GLY A 118 4.35 -3.68 -3.73
CA GLY A 118 4.81 -2.38 -4.19
C GLY A 118 3.74 -1.46 -4.74
N ALA A 119 4.18 -0.25 -5.10
CA ALA A 119 3.37 0.78 -5.72
C ALA A 119 4.02 1.28 -7.00
N VAL A 120 3.25 1.30 -8.08
CA VAL A 120 3.57 2.02 -9.30
C VAL A 120 3.18 3.48 -9.12
N HIS A 121 4.13 4.38 -9.39
CA HIS A 121 3.83 5.80 -9.54
C HIS A 121 4.54 6.31 -10.79
N GLU A 122 3.77 6.82 -11.75
CA GLU A 122 4.31 7.20 -13.06
C GLU A 122 5.09 6.01 -13.67
N ASN A 123 6.40 6.17 -13.93
CA ASN A 123 7.27 5.11 -14.47
C ASN A 123 8.16 4.43 -13.41
N ASN A 124 7.85 4.63 -12.13
CA ASN A 124 8.65 4.15 -11.02
C ASN A 124 7.90 3.09 -10.24
N TYR A 125 8.64 2.13 -9.67
CA TYR A 125 8.08 1.08 -8.81
C TYR A 125 8.78 1.07 -7.45
N TYR A 126 8.02 1.41 -6.41
CA TYR A 126 8.43 1.26 -5.02
C TYR A 126 8.13 -0.16 -4.59
N TYR A 127 9.07 -0.84 -3.92
CA TYR A 127 8.90 -2.25 -3.59
C TYR A 127 9.53 -2.60 -2.24
N GLN A 128 8.97 -3.61 -1.58
CA GLN A 128 9.52 -4.16 -0.35
C GLN A 128 10.68 -5.12 -0.65
N ALA A 129 11.75 -4.99 0.14
CA ALA A 129 12.92 -5.87 0.12
C ALA A 129 13.67 -5.85 1.47
N GLY A 130 14.66 -6.72 1.65
CA GLY A 130 15.53 -6.72 2.81
C GLY A 130 14.97 -7.41 4.06
N ASN A 131 15.84 -7.62 5.05
CA ASN A 131 15.48 -8.19 6.36
C ASN A 131 16.29 -7.48 7.47
N PRO A 132 15.69 -6.59 8.29
CA PRO A 132 14.26 -6.23 8.30
C PRO A 132 13.80 -5.56 6.99
N PRO A 133 12.49 -5.64 6.64
CA PRO A 133 12.00 -5.08 5.39
C PRO A 133 12.14 -3.55 5.36
N GLN A 134 12.51 -3.06 4.17
CA GLN A 134 12.65 -1.66 3.79
C GLN A 134 12.05 -1.46 2.39
N ILE A 135 11.84 -0.20 1.99
CA ILE A 135 11.26 0.12 0.68
C ILE A 135 12.37 0.61 -0.26
N GLY A 136 12.54 -0.11 -1.36
CA GLY A 136 13.41 0.22 -2.49
C GLY A 136 12.65 0.96 -3.58
N LEU A 137 13.39 1.41 -4.60
CA LEU A 137 12.85 2.05 -5.79
C LEU A 137 13.55 1.48 -7.03
N ALA A 138 12.75 1.05 -8.01
CA ALA A 138 13.18 0.69 -9.35
C ALA A 138 12.69 1.75 -10.34
N LEU A 139 13.62 2.43 -11.00
CA LEU A 139 13.33 3.39 -12.06
C LEU A 139 12.97 2.65 -13.34
N ALA A 140 11.98 3.15 -14.07
CA ALA A 140 11.46 2.48 -15.27
C ALA A 140 11.16 0.99 -15.04
N PHE A 141 10.72 0.65 -13.83
CA PHE A 141 10.40 -0.70 -13.35
C PHE A 141 11.57 -1.69 -13.33
N LYS A 142 12.82 -1.25 -13.58
CA LYS A 142 13.96 -2.13 -13.79
C LYS A 142 15.23 -1.68 -13.06
N ASP A 143 15.58 -0.40 -13.17
CA ASP A 143 16.86 0.10 -12.70
C ASP A 143 16.77 0.43 -11.21
N LYS A 144 17.20 -0.53 -10.38
CA LYS A 144 17.14 -0.42 -8.92
C LYS A 144 18.14 0.58 -8.39
N LEU A 145 17.69 1.42 -7.46
CA LEU A 145 18.60 2.21 -6.65
C LEU A 145 19.41 1.31 -5.69
N PRO A 146 20.69 1.65 -5.44
CA PRO A 146 21.58 0.81 -4.63
C PRO A 146 21.23 0.81 -3.13
N ASP A 147 20.42 1.77 -2.69
CA ASP A 147 19.97 1.94 -1.31
C ASP A 147 18.44 2.00 -1.23
N PRO A 148 17.85 1.59 -0.09
CA PRO A 148 16.44 1.82 0.20
C PRO A 148 16.10 3.32 0.24
N VAL A 149 14.97 3.70 -0.36
CA VAL A 149 14.44 5.07 -0.35
C VAL A 149 13.65 5.38 0.92
N LEU A 150 13.10 4.35 1.58
CA LEU A 150 12.53 4.46 2.92
C LEU A 150 13.14 3.39 3.85
N LYS A 151 13.93 3.85 4.82
CA LYS A 151 14.60 3.00 5.83
C LYS A 151 13.75 2.87 7.09
N ASN A 152 14.02 1.88 7.93
CA ASN A 152 13.38 1.73 9.24
C ASN A 152 13.61 2.96 10.14
N GLY A 153 12.70 3.16 11.10
CA GLY A 153 12.88 4.17 12.14
C GLY A 153 13.99 3.81 13.14
N PRO A 154 14.40 4.76 14.00
CA PRO A 154 15.38 4.51 15.05
C PRO A 154 14.83 3.52 16.09
N ARG A 155 15.72 2.99 16.93
CA ARG A 155 15.33 2.09 18.02
C ARG A 155 14.24 2.72 18.90
N GLY A 156 13.19 1.96 19.15
CA GLY A 156 12.00 2.38 19.91
C GLY A 156 10.89 3.00 19.05
N ALA A 157 11.15 3.30 17.77
CA ALA A 157 10.13 3.80 16.86
C ALA A 157 9.09 2.73 16.51
N TRP A 158 7.92 3.18 16.06
CA TRP A 158 6.78 2.34 15.68
C TRP A 158 7.04 1.46 14.45
N ASP A 159 8.11 1.75 13.70
CA ASP A 159 8.53 1.15 12.44
C ASP A 159 10.00 0.66 12.49
N GLU A 160 10.55 0.45 13.68
CA GLU A 160 11.96 0.05 13.88
C GLU A 160 12.30 -1.36 13.34
N ARG A 161 11.29 -2.21 13.13
CA ARG A 161 11.45 -3.61 12.70
C ARG A 161 11.03 -3.88 11.27
N GLY A 162 10.40 -2.93 10.60
CA GLY A 162 10.01 -3.10 9.21
C GLY A 162 9.32 -1.85 8.68
N VAL A 163 9.61 -1.51 7.42
CA VAL A 163 8.70 -0.71 6.59
C VAL A 163 8.39 -1.48 5.31
N ALA A 164 7.12 -1.49 4.91
CA ALA A 164 6.60 -2.33 3.83
C ALA A 164 5.35 -1.71 3.20
N ASP A 165 4.75 -2.40 2.23
CA ASP A 165 3.46 -2.09 1.64
C ASP A 165 3.30 -0.63 1.18
N PRO A 166 4.21 -0.10 0.32
CA PRO A 166 4.12 1.28 -0.10
C PRO A 166 2.88 1.50 -0.96
N TYR A 167 2.22 2.63 -0.77
CA TYR A 167 1.21 3.19 -1.67
C TYR A 167 1.49 4.67 -1.90
N VAL A 168 1.59 5.10 -3.17
CA VAL A 168 2.08 6.45 -3.50
C VAL A 168 1.04 7.24 -4.27
N ILE A 169 0.71 8.42 -3.74
CA ILE A 169 -0.14 9.40 -4.41
C ILE A 169 0.62 10.71 -4.65
N LYS A 170 0.14 11.49 -5.62
CA LYS A 170 0.61 12.86 -5.89
C LYS A 170 -0.53 13.84 -5.71
N THR A 171 -0.30 14.88 -4.90
CA THR A 171 -1.28 15.97 -4.74
C THR A 171 -0.56 17.29 -4.45
N VAL A 172 -1.02 18.37 -5.07
CA VAL A 172 -0.48 19.74 -4.94
C VAL A 172 1.06 19.77 -5.04
N GLY A 173 1.60 19.12 -6.08
CA GLY A 173 3.04 19.15 -6.38
C GLY A 173 3.94 18.32 -5.46
N LYS A 174 3.40 17.59 -4.47
CA LYS A 174 4.14 16.66 -3.61
C LYS A 174 3.68 15.23 -3.79
N LEU A 175 4.59 14.30 -3.50
CA LEU A 175 4.31 12.88 -3.35
C LEU A 175 4.09 12.54 -1.88
N TYR A 176 3.17 11.61 -1.64
CA TYR A 176 2.92 11.03 -0.32
C TYR A 176 2.93 9.52 -0.44
N MET A 177 3.76 8.87 0.37
CA MET A 177 3.84 7.42 0.50
C MET A 177 3.15 7.03 1.80
N PHE A 178 2.06 6.28 1.69
CA PHE A 178 1.47 5.54 2.80
C PHE A 178 2.18 4.18 2.88
N PHE A 179 2.49 3.72 4.09
CA PHE A 179 3.30 2.50 4.27
C PHE A 179 2.99 1.80 5.58
N LEU A 180 3.21 0.48 5.62
CA LEU A 180 3.21 -0.31 6.84
C LEU A 180 4.51 -0.06 7.61
N GLY A 181 4.40 0.15 8.92
CA GLY A 181 5.54 0.10 9.85
C GLY A 181 5.33 -0.92 10.97
N GLN A 182 6.39 -1.66 11.29
CA GLN A 182 6.40 -2.70 12.31
C GLN A 182 7.31 -2.35 13.48
N ASP A 183 6.82 -2.51 14.71
CA ASP A 183 7.62 -2.28 15.92
C ASP A 183 8.16 -3.57 16.56
N ARG A 184 8.88 -3.43 17.68
CA ARG A 184 9.45 -4.57 18.44
C ARG A 184 8.41 -5.56 18.94
N ALA A 185 7.19 -5.10 19.20
CA ALA A 185 6.08 -5.93 19.66
C ALA A 185 5.38 -6.63 18.48
N ARG A 186 5.92 -6.51 17.26
CA ARG A 186 5.37 -7.05 16.01
C ARG A 186 4.02 -6.44 15.63
N ARG A 187 3.69 -5.25 16.15
CA ARG A 187 2.50 -4.50 15.75
C ARG A 187 2.75 -3.86 14.40
N GLN A 188 1.89 -4.16 13.43
CA GLN A 188 1.91 -3.56 12.09
C GLN A 188 0.84 -2.48 12.01
N ARG A 189 1.26 -1.24 11.73
CA ARG A 189 0.40 -0.04 11.66
C ARG A 189 0.70 0.74 10.40
N LEU A 190 -0.08 1.77 10.11
CA LEU A 190 0.14 2.58 8.91
C LEU A 190 0.74 3.95 9.25
N GLY A 191 1.66 4.39 8.40
CA GLY A 191 2.32 5.68 8.45
C GLY A 191 2.27 6.39 7.10
N VAL A 192 2.72 7.65 7.08
CA VAL A 192 2.88 8.45 5.87
C VAL A 192 4.23 9.18 5.85
N ALA A 193 4.79 9.32 4.65
CA ALA A 193 5.96 10.13 4.35
C ALA A 193 5.69 11.03 3.14
N GLU A 194 6.29 12.21 3.10
CA GLU A 194 6.22 13.12 1.94
C GLU A 194 7.56 13.17 1.18
N SER A 195 7.48 13.45 -0.12
CA SER A 195 8.64 13.68 -0.97
C SER A 195 8.33 14.70 -2.08
N SER A 196 9.37 15.37 -2.56
CA SER A 196 9.30 16.25 -3.74
C SER A 196 9.91 15.63 -5.00
N ASP A 197 10.72 14.57 -4.85
CA ASP A 197 11.48 13.95 -5.94
C ASP A 197 11.25 12.43 -6.08
N GLY A 198 10.53 11.82 -5.13
CA GLY A 198 10.25 10.38 -5.09
C GLY A 198 11.42 9.53 -4.58
N VAL A 199 12.57 10.13 -4.29
CA VAL A 199 13.78 9.42 -3.84
C VAL A 199 14.05 9.71 -2.37
N HIS A 200 13.93 10.97 -1.96
CA HIS A 200 14.15 11.41 -0.60
C HIS A 200 12.81 11.60 0.10
N TRP A 201 12.57 10.78 1.13
CA TRP A 201 11.31 10.76 1.86
C TRP A 201 11.48 11.28 3.29
N THR A 202 10.53 12.10 3.72
CA THR A 202 10.43 12.63 5.09
C THR A 202 9.20 12.06 5.77
N LYS A 203 9.36 11.29 6.84
CA LYS A 203 8.25 10.67 7.57
C LYS A 203 7.49 11.71 8.40
N SER A 204 6.18 11.55 8.55
CA SER A 204 5.43 12.38 9.49
C SER A 204 5.87 12.14 10.94
N MET A 205 6.02 13.20 11.73
CA MET A 205 6.19 13.11 13.18
C MET A 205 4.93 12.62 13.90
N GLN A 206 3.78 12.62 13.21
CA GLN A 206 2.49 12.16 13.73
C GLN A 206 2.24 10.66 13.43
N ASN A 207 3.22 9.96 12.87
CA ASN A 207 3.10 8.52 12.66
C ASN A 207 3.12 7.73 13.98
N PRO A 208 2.40 6.60 14.07
CA PRO A 208 1.51 6.03 13.04
C PRO A 208 0.19 6.81 12.91
N ILE A 209 -0.33 6.88 11.68
CA ILE A 209 -1.58 7.59 11.33
C ILE A 209 -2.84 6.70 11.44
N LEU A 210 -2.65 5.38 11.52
CA LEU A 210 -3.73 4.43 11.82
C LEU A 210 -3.21 3.35 12.77
N GLU A 211 -3.79 3.30 13.96
CA GLU A 211 -3.51 2.31 15.00
C GLU A 211 -4.36 1.04 14.84
N LEU A 212 -3.97 -0.08 15.47
CA LEU A 212 -4.70 -1.36 15.42
C LEU A 212 -6.15 -1.23 15.89
N GLY A 213 -7.02 -2.12 15.39
CA GLY A 213 -8.38 -2.25 15.89
C GLY A 213 -8.45 -2.79 17.32
N PRO A 214 -9.59 -2.63 18.02
CA PRO A 214 -9.79 -3.23 19.33
C PRO A 214 -9.78 -4.76 19.26
N VAL A 215 -9.59 -5.41 20.40
CA VAL A 215 -9.63 -6.87 20.51
C VAL A 215 -10.95 -7.42 19.93
N GLY A 216 -10.83 -8.42 19.05
CA GLY A 216 -11.94 -9.05 18.34
C GLY A 216 -12.33 -8.38 17.03
N ALA A 217 -11.75 -7.22 16.69
CA ALA A 217 -11.92 -6.61 15.38
C ALA A 217 -11.14 -7.38 14.30
N PHE A 218 -11.55 -7.21 13.04
CA PHE A 218 -10.90 -7.88 11.90
C PHE A 218 -9.45 -7.41 11.66
N ASP A 219 -9.08 -6.28 12.26
CA ASP A 219 -7.81 -5.58 12.11
C ASP A 219 -7.04 -5.47 13.45
N GLU A 220 -7.29 -6.41 14.37
CA GLU A 220 -6.71 -6.42 15.72
C GLU A 220 -5.23 -6.87 15.76
N ASN A 221 -4.74 -7.58 14.75
CA ASN A 221 -3.43 -8.24 14.76
C ASN A 221 -2.40 -7.57 13.83
N GLY A 222 -2.85 -6.78 12.85
CA GLY A 222 -1.99 -6.04 11.94
C GLY A 222 -2.76 -5.27 10.87
N LEU A 223 -2.16 -4.17 10.41
CA LEU A 223 -2.61 -3.38 9.26
C LEU A 223 -1.56 -3.44 8.16
N GLY A 224 -2.00 -3.36 6.90
CA GLY A 224 -1.12 -3.35 5.73
C GLY A 224 -1.80 -2.78 4.49
N GLU A 225 -1.01 -2.70 3.43
CA GLU A 225 -1.43 -2.42 2.05
C GLU A 225 -2.52 -1.34 1.91
N PRO A 226 -2.20 -0.07 2.23
CA PRO A 226 -3.15 1.03 2.07
C PRO A 226 -3.42 1.33 0.59
N ALA A 227 -4.61 1.83 0.26
CA ALA A 227 -4.91 2.51 -1.00
C ALA A 227 -5.71 3.78 -0.74
N VAL A 228 -5.15 4.94 -1.11
CA VAL A 228 -5.66 6.27 -0.73
C VAL A 228 -6.12 7.06 -1.95
N TRP A 229 -7.30 7.68 -1.87
CA TRP A 229 -7.79 8.55 -2.94
C TRP A 229 -8.57 9.77 -2.41
N PRO A 230 -8.55 10.91 -3.12
CA PRO A 230 -9.41 12.05 -2.81
C PRO A 230 -10.76 11.90 -3.50
N GLN A 231 -11.85 12.06 -2.75
CA GLN A 231 -13.19 12.19 -3.34
C GLN A 231 -14.18 12.81 -2.38
N PHE A 232 -15.09 13.63 -2.92
CA PHE A 232 -16.17 14.27 -2.16
C PHE A 232 -15.64 15.05 -0.94
N GLY A 233 -14.59 15.84 -1.14
CA GLY A 233 -14.02 16.71 -0.11
C GLY A 233 -13.33 15.96 1.04
N LYS A 234 -13.05 14.67 0.87
CA LYS A 234 -12.38 13.82 1.86
C LYS A 234 -11.28 12.96 1.22
N TRP A 235 -10.30 12.60 2.03
CA TRP A 235 -9.37 11.52 1.74
C TRP A 235 -9.99 10.22 2.24
N TRP A 236 -10.03 9.22 1.39
CA TRP A 236 -10.46 7.87 1.72
C TRP A 236 -9.28 6.92 1.65
N MET A 237 -9.30 5.89 2.49
CA MET A 237 -8.28 4.84 2.53
C MET A 237 -8.95 3.48 2.64
N LEU A 238 -8.67 2.60 1.69
CA LEU A 238 -8.78 1.16 1.92
C LEU A 238 -7.51 0.68 2.61
N TYR A 239 -7.63 -0.27 3.53
CA TYR A 239 -6.48 -0.87 4.20
C TYR A 239 -6.77 -2.34 4.52
N THR A 240 -5.77 -3.20 4.42
CA THR A 240 -5.87 -4.58 4.88
C THR A 240 -5.84 -4.61 6.41
N GLY A 241 -6.79 -5.31 7.01
CA GLY A 241 -6.80 -5.70 8.42
C GLY A 241 -6.61 -7.20 8.57
N ARG A 242 -5.78 -7.61 9.54
CA ARG A 242 -5.51 -9.01 9.88
C ARG A 242 -6.02 -9.32 11.28
N ASP A 243 -6.79 -10.40 11.41
CA ASP A 243 -7.29 -10.87 12.71
C ASP A 243 -6.38 -11.94 13.33
N LYS A 244 -6.67 -12.36 14.56
CA LYS A 244 -5.89 -13.39 15.27
C LYS A 244 -5.90 -14.77 14.61
N LYS A 245 -6.82 -15.02 13.67
CA LYS A 245 -6.89 -16.26 12.90
C LYS A 245 -6.17 -16.10 11.55
N GLU A 246 -5.46 -15.01 11.35
CA GLU A 246 -4.77 -14.66 10.10
C GLU A 246 -5.73 -14.45 8.91
N TRP A 247 -7.03 -14.24 9.17
CA TRP A 247 -7.92 -13.83 8.10
C TRP A 247 -7.63 -12.38 7.76
N ARG A 248 -7.66 -12.07 6.46
CA ARG A 248 -7.48 -10.71 5.96
C ARG A 248 -8.77 -10.21 5.34
N ARG A 249 -9.15 -8.98 5.69
CA ARG A 249 -10.29 -8.25 5.12
C ARG A 249 -9.89 -6.80 4.92
N ILE A 250 -10.57 -6.07 4.04
CA ILE A 250 -10.24 -4.67 3.76
C ILE A 250 -11.22 -3.74 4.46
N GLY A 251 -10.70 -2.88 5.32
CA GLY A 251 -11.43 -1.81 5.98
C GLY A 251 -11.47 -0.53 5.16
N LEU A 252 -12.31 0.41 5.61
CA LEU A 252 -12.36 1.78 5.07
C LEU A 252 -12.06 2.78 6.19
N ALA A 253 -11.26 3.79 5.87
CA ALA A 253 -11.02 4.94 6.73
C ALA A 253 -11.19 6.24 5.94
N VAL A 254 -11.46 7.32 6.67
CA VAL A 254 -11.69 8.66 6.12
C VAL A 254 -10.92 9.72 6.90
N SER A 255 -10.39 10.70 6.19
CA SER A 255 -9.63 11.83 6.75
C SER A 255 -9.91 13.11 5.97
N THR A 256 -9.67 14.25 6.61
CA THR A 256 -9.66 15.59 5.98
C THR A 256 -8.26 16.13 5.75
N ASP A 257 -7.24 15.53 6.38
CA ASP A 257 -5.87 16.03 6.44
C ASP A 257 -4.81 14.95 6.12
N GLY A 258 -5.24 13.71 5.87
CA GLY A 258 -4.36 12.58 5.57
C GLY A 258 -3.48 12.10 6.74
N ILE A 259 -3.67 12.66 7.94
CA ILE A 259 -2.96 12.31 9.17
C ILE A 259 -3.92 11.70 10.19
N ASN A 260 -5.04 12.37 10.43
CA ASN A 260 -6.06 11.94 11.37
C ASN A 260 -7.10 11.10 10.63
N TRP A 261 -6.98 9.78 10.73
CA TRP A 261 -7.87 8.83 10.08
C TRP A 261 -8.94 8.29 11.03
N LYS A 262 -10.18 8.26 10.55
CA LYS A 262 -11.32 7.64 11.26
C LYS A 262 -11.78 6.43 10.48
N ARG A 263 -11.89 5.28 11.13
CA ARG A 263 -12.51 4.09 10.54
C ARG A 263 -13.97 4.37 10.19
N VAL A 264 -14.43 3.78 9.10
CA VAL A 264 -15.80 3.88 8.62
C VAL A 264 -16.50 2.55 8.87
N GLY A 265 -17.37 2.52 9.88
CA GLY A 265 -18.03 1.30 10.34
C GLY A 265 -17.15 0.45 11.28
N GLU A 266 -17.78 -0.54 11.91
CA GLU A 266 -17.12 -1.49 12.83
C GLU A 266 -16.63 -2.76 12.13
N LYS A 267 -17.13 -3.02 10.91
CA LYS A 267 -16.81 -4.21 10.11
C LYS A 267 -15.94 -3.81 8.93
N ALA A 268 -15.24 -4.80 8.35
CA ALA A 268 -14.58 -4.63 7.06
C ALA A 268 -15.59 -4.22 5.98
N LEU A 269 -15.15 -3.39 5.03
CA LEU A 269 -15.96 -2.99 3.88
C LEU A 269 -15.93 -4.06 2.78
N LEU A 270 -14.76 -4.67 2.54
CA LEU A 270 -14.62 -5.84 1.67
C LEU A 270 -14.32 -7.04 2.58
N ASP A 271 -15.33 -7.88 2.77
CA ASP A 271 -15.20 -9.14 3.51
C ASP A 271 -14.71 -10.27 2.59
N VAL A 272 -14.33 -11.39 3.18
CA VAL A 272 -13.98 -12.61 2.45
C VAL A 272 -15.17 -13.15 1.66
N GLY A 273 -14.87 -13.76 0.51
CA GLY A 273 -15.88 -14.37 -0.35
C GLY A 273 -16.00 -15.87 -0.15
N GLU A 274 -16.37 -16.56 -1.23
CA GLU A 274 -16.44 -18.03 -1.28
C GLU A 274 -15.36 -18.58 -2.21
N GLY A 275 -14.88 -19.80 -1.94
CA GLY A 275 -13.85 -20.44 -2.75
C GLY A 275 -12.50 -19.72 -2.63
N TRP A 276 -12.07 -19.07 -3.73
CA TRP A 276 -10.68 -18.63 -3.93
C TRP A 276 -10.22 -17.51 -2.99
N ASN A 277 -11.14 -16.71 -2.45
CA ASN A 277 -10.87 -15.61 -1.51
C ASN A 277 -11.59 -15.82 -0.17
N SER A 278 -11.80 -17.08 0.23
CA SER A 278 -12.59 -17.44 1.43
C SER A 278 -11.92 -17.14 2.77
N ARG A 279 -10.64 -16.73 2.77
CA ARG A 279 -9.86 -16.45 3.99
C ARG A 279 -9.08 -15.14 3.93
N VAL A 280 -8.73 -14.71 2.72
CA VAL A 280 -7.90 -13.53 2.49
C VAL A 280 -8.58 -12.67 1.44
N VAL A 281 -8.79 -11.40 1.79
CA VAL A 281 -9.06 -10.26 0.90
C VAL A 281 -8.17 -9.12 1.39
N CYS A 282 -7.20 -8.72 0.58
CA CYS A 282 -6.10 -7.80 0.93
C CYS A 282 -5.61 -7.02 -0.29
N ASP A 283 -4.56 -6.21 -0.09
CA ASP A 283 -3.81 -5.53 -1.14
C ASP A 283 -4.68 -4.74 -2.13
N PRO A 284 -5.54 -3.82 -1.66
CA PRO A 284 -6.32 -2.99 -2.54
C PRO A 284 -5.41 -2.14 -3.44
N GLU A 285 -5.76 -2.06 -4.72
CA GLU A 285 -5.27 -1.08 -5.69
C GLU A 285 -6.49 -0.45 -6.36
N ILE A 286 -6.47 0.85 -6.60
CA ILE A 286 -7.69 1.58 -6.95
C ILE A 286 -7.56 2.38 -8.25
N GLU A 287 -8.70 2.56 -8.92
CA GLU A 287 -8.89 3.53 -10.00
C GLU A 287 -10.22 4.26 -9.77
N VAL A 288 -10.15 5.57 -9.55
CA VAL A 288 -11.34 6.42 -9.49
C VAL A 288 -11.86 6.65 -10.90
N GLN A 289 -13.12 6.30 -11.14
CA GLN A 289 -13.78 6.41 -12.43
C GLN A 289 -14.48 7.76 -12.60
N THR A 290 -14.72 8.15 -13.85
CA THR A 290 -15.36 9.44 -14.20
C THR A 290 -16.79 9.58 -13.69
N ASP A 291 -17.49 8.46 -13.46
CA ASP A 291 -18.84 8.43 -12.89
C ASP A 291 -18.85 8.51 -11.35
N GLY A 292 -17.67 8.60 -10.73
CA GLY A 292 -17.48 8.65 -9.28
C GLY A 292 -17.46 7.28 -8.60
N THR A 293 -17.58 6.17 -9.32
CA THR A 293 -17.30 4.84 -8.77
C THR A 293 -15.79 4.63 -8.62
N VAL A 294 -15.38 3.71 -7.76
CA VAL A 294 -13.96 3.34 -7.59
C VAL A 294 -13.82 1.87 -7.94
N ARG A 295 -13.06 1.57 -8.99
CA ARG A 295 -12.64 0.21 -9.28
C ARG A 295 -11.55 -0.20 -8.28
N VAL A 296 -11.66 -1.40 -7.73
CA VAL A 296 -10.70 -1.93 -6.76
C VAL A 296 -10.23 -3.29 -7.23
N TRP A 297 -8.93 -3.41 -7.52
CA TRP A 297 -8.26 -4.71 -7.60
C TRP A 297 -7.78 -5.10 -6.21
N PHE A 298 -7.78 -6.39 -5.90
CA PHE A 298 -7.42 -6.86 -4.57
C PHE A 298 -6.81 -8.25 -4.66
N GLY A 299 -5.88 -8.54 -3.75
CA GLY A 299 -5.39 -9.90 -3.49
C GLY A 299 -6.43 -10.73 -2.74
N GLY A 300 -6.55 -12.01 -3.09
CA GLY A 300 -7.42 -12.94 -2.38
C GLY A 300 -6.85 -14.35 -2.32
N GLY A 301 -7.22 -15.07 -1.25
CA GLY A 301 -6.72 -16.41 -0.96
C GLY A 301 -7.66 -17.24 -0.08
N ASP A 302 -7.46 -18.56 -0.11
CA ASP A 302 -8.27 -19.55 0.61
C ASP A 302 -7.55 -20.14 1.85
N ARG A 303 -6.34 -19.65 2.13
CA ARG A 303 -5.54 -20.02 3.32
C ARG A 303 -5.16 -18.80 4.15
N PRO A 304 -5.40 -18.82 5.47
CA PRO A 304 -5.03 -17.74 6.36
C PRO A 304 -3.61 -17.98 6.91
N GLU A 305 -2.59 -17.68 6.12
CA GLU A 305 -1.18 -17.74 6.56
C GLU A 305 -0.60 -16.33 6.72
N PRO A 306 0.45 -16.12 7.54
CA PRO A 306 0.96 -14.78 7.86
C PRO A 306 1.57 -13.99 6.69
N ALA A 307 2.09 -14.64 5.64
CA ALA A 307 2.77 -13.95 4.54
C ALA A 307 2.58 -14.62 3.18
N GLU A 308 2.90 -15.92 3.07
CA GLU A 308 2.85 -16.67 1.81
C GLU A 308 1.99 -17.94 1.90
N ASN A 309 1.84 -18.66 0.79
CA ASN A 309 1.06 -19.89 0.69
C ASN A 309 -0.44 -19.67 0.97
N LEU A 310 -0.95 -18.53 0.52
CA LEU A 310 -2.34 -18.11 0.64
C LEU A 310 -3.23 -18.71 -0.45
N HIS A 311 -2.61 -19.34 -1.45
CA HIS A 311 -3.22 -19.62 -2.76
C HIS A 311 -3.70 -18.34 -3.45
N GLY A 312 -2.86 -17.33 -3.34
CA GLY A 312 -3.11 -15.97 -3.73
C GLY A 312 -3.43 -15.80 -5.21
N GLN A 313 -4.48 -15.03 -5.50
CA GLN A 313 -4.91 -14.62 -6.82
C GLN A 313 -5.41 -13.17 -6.74
N ILE A 314 -5.57 -12.49 -7.87
CA ILE A 314 -6.07 -11.11 -7.90
C ILE A 314 -7.50 -11.09 -8.42
N GLY A 315 -8.39 -10.45 -7.67
CA GLY A 315 -9.77 -10.14 -8.05
C GLY A 315 -9.96 -8.68 -8.41
N VAL A 316 -11.19 -8.33 -8.80
CA VAL A 316 -11.60 -6.95 -9.02
C VAL A 316 -13.07 -6.77 -8.61
N GLY A 317 -13.42 -5.57 -8.19
CA GLY A 317 -14.80 -5.14 -7.97
C GLY A 317 -14.95 -3.63 -8.04
N VAL A 318 -16.12 -3.14 -7.65
CA VAL A 318 -16.45 -1.72 -7.71
C VAL A 318 -17.00 -1.27 -6.37
N LEU A 319 -16.47 -0.15 -5.86
CA LEU A 319 -17.09 0.64 -4.80
C LEU A 319 -17.99 1.70 -5.42
N ARG A 320 -19.26 1.68 -5.05
CA ARG A 320 -20.26 2.66 -5.48
C ARG A 320 -20.56 3.64 -4.35
N PRO A 321 -20.52 4.95 -4.59
CA PRO A 321 -20.96 5.93 -3.61
C PRO A 321 -22.49 6.03 -3.65
N GLU A 322 -23.14 5.74 -2.52
CA GLU A 322 -24.58 5.92 -2.35
C GLU A 322 -24.86 7.06 -1.37
N PRO A 323 -25.79 7.98 -1.67
CA PRO A 323 -26.22 9.00 -0.73
C PRO A 323 -26.78 8.37 0.55
N VAL A 324 -26.42 8.93 1.70
CA VAL A 324 -27.04 8.60 2.99
C VAL A 324 -28.10 9.66 3.27
N SER A 325 -29.36 9.24 3.41
CA SER A 325 -30.43 10.13 3.88
C SER A 325 -30.13 10.56 5.31
N ASN A 326 -30.24 11.86 5.58
CA ASN A 326 -30.19 12.42 6.93
C ASN A 326 -31.35 11.92 7.80
#